data_AF-A0A0P9NNW3-F1
#
_entry.id   AF-A0A0P9NNW3-F1
#
_cell.length_a   1.000
_cell.length_b   1.000
_cell.length_c   1.000
_cell.angle_alpha   90.00
_cell.angle_beta   90.00
_cell.angle_gamma   90.00
#
_symmetry.space_group_name_H-M   'P 1'
#
loop_
_entity.id
_entity.type
_entity.pdbx_description
1 polymer ?
#
loop_
_entity_poly.entity_id
_entity_poly.type
_entity_poly.pdbx_seq_one_letter_code
_entity_poly.pdbx_strand_id
1 'polypeptide(L)'
;MELTMPWLRNGTVAVTQNSTTVTGTGTTFTSSRIGDAFNGPDGRRYEVFNIINETVLAIIPPYAGATVSGAAYFIEPVQGYPKALTDVFNTVNQRWGTTLAALGTTGNYDTLPVNKGGTGGANQADARTGLGLGSVSVENTVPVAKGGTGRTDGRAVFSEVGVQQAAALYSVQGMYAGWNASTLGEGHFIVNKGGGIGGFNWRSVNANNSASGPSMSYSYEGLLTVPSLSVTASPIAIASGGTGGNSPATARQGLQLSNSATMPAVGTVGQASGIPTGAIIERGSNTNGEYTRYADGTQICTFKTRTVKTLGNSTGTLFFSSAEPARTFPMPFSTAPAVSITAALESGEGWFAGTGLVLSATQWTAGYVFTQISRTAQQVAVEYVAVGRWF
;
A
#
# COMPACT_ATOMS: atom_id res chain seq x y z
N MET A 1 38.53 60.65 59.80
CA MET A 1 39.03 60.33 61.16
C MET A 1 40.53 60.49 61.11
N GLU A 2 41.00 61.69 61.39
CA GLU A 2 42.42 62.03 61.32
C GLU A 2 43.09 61.43 62.56
N LEU A 3 43.79 60.31 62.37
CA LEU A 3 44.59 59.69 63.41
C LEU A 3 45.87 60.53 63.57
N THR A 4 45.78 61.67 64.26
CA THR A 4 46.98 62.35 64.75
C THR A 4 47.59 61.42 65.80
N MET A 5 48.54 60.57 65.39
CA MET A 5 49.27 59.72 66.34
C MET A 5 50.25 60.62 67.10
N PRO A 6 49.98 60.98 68.37
CA PRO A 6 50.90 61.81 69.12
C PRO A 6 52.24 61.07 69.22
N TRP A 7 53.35 61.80 69.05
CA TRP A 7 54.67 61.19 69.18
C TRP A 7 54.79 60.48 70.53
N LEU A 8 55.36 59.27 70.53
CA LEU A 8 55.54 58.50 71.75
C LEU A 8 56.64 59.15 72.58
N ARG A 9 56.33 59.65 73.79
CA ARG A 9 57.32 60.31 74.68
C ARG A 9 57.25 59.86 76.14
N ASN A 10 56.50 58.79 76.42
CA ASN A 10 56.24 58.37 77.78
C ASN A 10 57.47 57.66 78.37
N GLY A 11 57.83 57.97 79.61
CA GLY A 11 58.99 57.39 80.29
C GLY A 11 60.33 58.01 79.88
N THR A 12 61.42 57.40 80.34
CA THR A 12 62.79 57.80 80.02
C THR A 12 63.58 56.63 79.46
N VAL A 13 64.69 56.91 78.78
CA VAL A 13 65.54 55.89 78.17
C VAL A 13 66.97 55.90 78.70
N ALA A 14 67.54 54.71 78.75
CA ALA A 14 68.96 54.46 78.88
C ALA A 14 69.51 54.00 77.53
N VAL A 15 70.47 54.75 77.02
CA VAL A 15 71.13 54.54 75.73
C VAL A 15 72.63 54.48 75.96
N THR A 16 73.25 53.44 75.42
CA THR A 16 74.70 53.22 75.55
C THR A 16 75.37 53.54 74.22
N GLN A 17 76.45 54.32 74.26
CA GLN A 17 77.22 54.63 73.05
C GLN A 17 77.66 53.35 72.33
N ASN A 18 77.54 53.33 71.00
CA ASN A 18 77.81 52.20 70.12
C ASN A 18 76.92 50.96 70.37
N SER A 19 75.80 51.10 71.08
CA SER A 19 74.80 50.04 71.27
C SER A 19 73.57 50.32 70.41
N THR A 20 72.99 49.28 69.84
CA THR A 20 71.66 49.35 69.21
C THR A 20 70.53 49.27 70.24
N THR A 21 70.81 48.87 71.47
CA THR A 21 69.77 48.64 72.48
C THR A 21 69.41 49.93 73.21
N VAL A 22 68.13 50.27 73.20
CA VAL A 22 67.52 51.32 74.01
C VAL A 22 66.69 50.66 75.10
N THR A 23 67.03 50.91 76.35
CA THR A 23 66.31 50.39 77.51
C THR A 23 65.51 51.50 78.17
N GLY A 24 64.19 51.43 78.07
CA GLY A 24 63.25 52.36 78.66
C GLY A 24 62.87 52.04 80.10
N THR A 25 62.48 53.07 80.85
CA THR A 25 61.80 52.99 82.15
C THR A 25 60.48 53.75 82.04
N GLY A 26 59.35 53.07 82.30
CA GLY A 26 58.01 53.66 82.13
C GLY A 26 57.63 53.98 80.67
N THR A 27 58.32 53.36 79.71
CA THR A 27 58.07 53.49 78.27
C THR A 27 57.02 52.51 77.79
N THR A 28 56.43 52.81 76.63
CA THR A 28 55.43 51.95 75.96
C THR A 28 55.86 51.69 74.51
N PHE A 29 57.08 51.16 74.31
CA PHE A 29 57.67 51.03 72.97
C PHE A 29 56.86 50.20 71.98
N THR A 30 56.05 49.24 72.45
CA THR A 30 55.13 48.44 71.63
C THR A 30 54.03 49.24 70.93
N SER A 31 53.81 50.49 71.32
CA SER A 31 52.89 51.41 70.62
C SER A 31 53.50 52.05 69.36
N SER A 32 54.80 51.86 69.12
CA SER A 32 55.47 52.22 67.86
C SER A 32 55.57 51.03 66.91
N ARG A 33 56.06 51.26 65.70
CA ARG A 33 56.28 50.22 64.69
C ARG A 33 57.76 50.15 64.31
N ILE A 34 58.19 48.97 63.87
CA ILE A 34 59.47 48.84 63.17
C ILE A 34 59.44 49.78 61.95
N GLY A 35 60.50 50.56 61.76
CA GLY A 35 60.59 51.63 60.76
C GLY A 35 60.18 53.01 61.26
N ASP A 36 59.57 53.12 62.44
CA ASP A 36 59.37 54.43 63.09
C ASP A 36 60.70 55.02 63.52
N ALA A 37 60.71 56.32 63.75
CA ALA A 37 61.94 57.04 64.03
C ALA A 37 62.08 57.36 65.51
N PHE A 38 63.05 56.71 66.13
CA PHE A 38 63.51 56.99 67.48
C PHE A 38 64.42 58.22 67.46
N ASN A 39 63.99 59.29 68.14
CA ASN A 39 64.80 60.48 68.36
C ASN A 39 65.47 60.37 69.72
N GLY A 40 66.79 60.19 69.69
CA GLY A 40 67.62 59.95 70.87
C GLY A 40 67.93 61.22 71.66
N PRO A 41 68.44 61.09 72.90
CA PRO A 41 68.86 62.21 73.74
C PRO A 41 69.96 63.09 73.14
N ASP A 42 70.71 62.56 72.18
CA ASP A 42 71.72 63.27 71.39
C ASP A 42 71.14 64.14 70.27
N GLY A 43 69.81 64.18 70.12
CA GLY A 43 69.10 64.93 69.09
C GLY A 43 69.13 64.29 67.71
N ARG A 44 69.61 63.04 67.59
CA ARG A 44 69.68 62.31 66.32
C ARG A 44 68.50 61.36 66.15
N ARG A 45 68.14 61.12 64.89
CA ARG A 45 67.08 60.22 64.47
C ARG A 45 67.68 58.87 64.09
N TYR A 46 67.13 57.82 64.66
CA TYR A 46 67.49 56.44 64.42
C TYR A 46 66.24 55.67 64.00
N GLU A 47 66.39 54.67 63.15
CA GLU A 47 65.29 53.80 62.78
C GLU A 47 65.09 52.76 63.87
N VAL A 48 63.84 52.58 64.32
CA VAL A 48 63.47 51.47 65.19
C VAL A 48 63.51 50.19 64.36
N PHE A 49 64.55 49.38 64.56
CA PHE A 49 64.77 48.15 63.81
C PHE A 49 64.02 46.96 64.40
N ASN A 50 63.87 46.93 65.72
CA ASN A 50 63.14 45.87 66.40
C ASN A 50 62.52 46.41 67.69
N ILE A 51 61.35 45.91 68.06
CA ILE A 51 60.71 46.23 69.34
C ILE A 51 60.63 44.93 70.11
N ILE A 52 61.42 44.81 71.17
CA ILE A 52 61.56 43.55 71.92
C ILE A 52 60.41 43.45 72.92
N ASN A 53 60.12 44.53 73.64
CA ASN A 53 58.99 44.66 74.57
C ASN A 53 58.74 46.15 74.89
N GLU A 54 57.89 46.44 75.88
CA GLU A 54 57.52 47.82 76.25
C GLU A 54 58.70 48.69 76.70
N THR A 55 59.74 48.07 77.25
CA THR A 55 60.90 48.73 77.85
C THR A 55 62.21 48.46 77.11
N VAL A 56 62.21 47.69 76.02
CA VAL A 56 63.42 47.47 75.23
C VAL A 56 63.08 47.51 73.74
N LEU A 57 63.75 48.39 73.01
CA LEU A 57 63.76 48.39 71.55
C LEU A 57 65.20 48.42 71.04
N ALA A 58 65.38 48.07 69.78
CA ALA A 58 66.63 48.17 69.06
C ALA A 58 66.53 49.23 67.97
N ILE A 59 67.56 50.07 67.88
CA ILE A 59 67.70 51.11 66.86
C ILE A 59 68.85 50.81 65.91
N ILE A 60 68.76 51.35 64.69
CA ILE A 60 69.84 51.37 63.71
C ILE A 60 70.01 52.78 63.10
N PRO A 61 71.24 53.21 62.80
CA PRO A 61 72.53 52.65 63.25
C PRO A 61 72.67 52.68 64.80
N PRO A 62 73.71 52.05 65.39
CA PRO A 62 73.92 52.09 66.84
C PRO A 62 73.96 53.52 67.39
N TYR A 63 73.52 53.71 68.63
CA TYR A 63 73.45 55.01 69.27
C TYR A 63 74.82 55.69 69.29
N ALA A 64 74.93 56.85 68.65
CA ALA A 64 76.21 57.53 68.43
C ALA A 64 76.54 58.56 69.53
N GLY A 65 75.55 59.00 70.30
CA GLY A 65 75.73 59.92 71.42
C GLY A 65 76.47 59.31 72.62
N ALA A 66 76.87 60.15 73.57
CA ALA A 66 77.45 59.70 74.84
C ALA A 66 76.44 58.83 75.62
N THR A 67 76.92 57.83 76.36
CA THR A 67 76.06 56.97 77.20
C THR A 67 75.30 57.80 78.23
N VAL A 68 73.97 57.72 78.22
CA VAL A 68 73.09 58.45 79.15
C VAL A 68 71.98 57.54 79.64
N SER A 69 71.65 57.65 80.93
CA SER A 69 70.51 56.97 81.56
C SER A 69 69.48 58.00 82.04
N GLY A 70 68.20 57.64 81.96
CA GLY A 70 67.09 58.49 82.41
C GLY A 70 66.80 59.70 81.52
N ALA A 71 67.20 59.67 80.24
CA ALA A 71 67.01 60.80 79.33
C ALA A 71 65.65 60.80 78.62
N ALA A 72 65.25 61.99 78.15
CA ALA A 72 64.07 62.16 77.32
C ALA A 72 64.33 61.64 75.89
N TYR A 73 63.28 61.13 75.26
CA TYR A 73 63.25 60.65 73.88
C TYR A 73 61.89 60.96 73.27
N PHE A 74 61.77 60.77 71.95
CA PHE A 74 60.47 60.56 71.36
C PHE A 74 60.54 59.66 70.13
N ILE A 75 59.48 58.89 69.86
CA ILE A 75 59.33 58.14 68.62
C ILE A 75 58.27 58.83 67.76
N GLU A 76 58.65 59.20 66.55
CA GLU A 76 57.75 59.76 65.55
C GLU A 76 57.37 58.69 64.51
N PRO A 77 56.08 58.53 64.17
CA PRO A 77 55.66 57.58 63.16
C PRO A 77 56.16 57.96 61.76
N VAL A 78 56.69 57.00 61.00
CA VAL A 78 57.07 57.20 59.59
C VAL A 78 56.02 56.55 58.69
N GLN A 79 55.18 57.36 58.02
CA GLN A 79 54.17 56.84 57.08
C GLN A 79 54.77 56.70 55.67
N GLY A 80 54.85 55.47 55.14
CA GLY A 80 55.11 55.22 53.72
C GLY A 80 53.84 55.34 52.87
N TYR A 81 53.91 55.93 51.67
CA TYR A 81 52.78 55.98 50.72
C TYR A 81 52.20 54.58 50.45
N PRO A 82 50.88 54.37 50.37
CA PRO A 82 50.26 53.06 50.13
C PRO A 82 50.39 52.60 48.65
N LYS A 83 51.62 52.47 48.16
CA LYS A 83 51.99 52.12 46.77
C LYS A 83 51.46 50.76 46.31
N ALA A 84 51.40 49.79 47.21
CA ALA A 84 51.02 48.42 46.88
C ALA A 84 49.58 48.31 46.36
N LEU A 85 48.63 49.08 46.93
CA LEU A 85 47.24 49.06 46.48
C LEU A 85 47.10 49.64 45.06
N THR A 86 47.82 50.72 44.78
CA THR A 86 47.80 51.39 43.48
C THR A 86 48.39 50.52 42.38
N ASP A 87 49.51 49.83 42.64
CA ASP A 87 50.14 48.93 41.67
C ASP A 87 49.22 47.74 41.32
N VAL A 88 48.56 47.15 42.33
CA VAL A 88 47.62 46.04 42.13
C VAL A 88 46.42 46.48 41.31
N PHE A 89 45.84 47.65 41.58
CA PHE A 89 44.71 48.17 40.80
C PHE A 89 45.09 48.48 39.35
N ASN A 90 46.26 49.09 39.12
CA ASN A 90 46.77 49.36 37.77
C ASN A 90 46.99 48.08 36.96
N THR A 91 47.44 47.01 37.60
CA THR A 91 47.60 45.70 36.96
C THR A 91 46.27 45.13 36.48
N VAL A 92 45.21 45.26 37.30
CA VAL A 92 43.86 44.85 36.91
C VAL A 92 43.36 45.67 35.72
N ASN A 93 43.53 46.99 35.76
CA ASN A 93 43.09 47.89 34.69
C ASN A 93 43.82 47.63 33.35
N GLN A 94 45.13 47.40 33.36
CA GLN A 94 45.88 47.11 32.12
C GLN A 94 45.48 45.77 31.50
N ARG A 95 45.14 44.77 32.32
CA ARG A 95 44.79 43.43 31.84
C ARG A 95 43.34 43.33 31.36
N TRP A 96 42.41 44.02 32.03
CA TRP A 96 40.97 43.85 31.80
C TRP A 96 40.23 45.13 31.42
N GLY A 97 40.85 46.31 31.51
CA GLY A 97 40.17 47.60 31.31
C GLY A 97 39.60 47.77 29.90
N THR A 98 40.39 47.48 28.86
CA THR A 98 39.91 47.54 27.46
C THR A 98 38.84 46.51 27.18
N THR A 99 38.97 45.29 27.72
CA THR A 99 38.01 44.20 27.54
C THR A 99 36.68 44.51 28.25
N LEU A 100 36.74 45.03 29.48
CA LEU A 100 35.56 45.44 30.25
C LEU A 100 34.86 46.64 29.60
N ALA A 101 35.62 47.61 29.09
CA ALA A 101 35.08 48.73 28.33
C ALA A 101 34.41 48.28 27.02
N ALA A 102 34.98 47.29 26.32
CA ALA A 102 34.43 46.74 25.09
C ALA A 102 33.08 46.03 25.28
N LEU A 103 32.77 45.55 26.50
CA LEU A 103 31.44 45.02 26.82
C LEU A 103 30.36 46.10 26.73
N GLY A 104 30.69 47.38 26.90
CA GLY A 104 29.73 48.48 26.79
C GLY A 104 28.47 48.24 27.64
N THR A 105 27.28 48.35 27.04
CA THR A 105 26.00 48.10 27.73
C THR A 105 25.71 46.61 27.98
N THR A 106 26.40 45.69 27.30
CA THR A 106 26.17 44.24 27.36
C THR A 106 26.44 43.69 28.77
N GLY A 107 27.40 44.27 29.49
CA GLY A 107 27.74 43.87 30.86
C GLY A 107 26.68 44.24 31.92
N ASN A 108 25.62 44.97 31.56
CA ASN A 108 24.57 45.40 32.49
C ASN A 108 23.40 44.40 32.60
N TYR A 109 23.48 43.25 31.92
CA TYR A 109 22.39 42.30 31.83
C TYR A 109 22.82 40.93 32.36
N ASP A 110 22.04 40.37 33.29
CA ASP A 110 22.20 38.97 33.72
C ASP A 110 21.85 37.98 32.60
N THR A 111 20.96 38.38 31.68
CA THR A 111 20.61 37.64 30.47
C THR A 111 20.62 38.59 29.29
N LEU A 112 21.44 38.28 28.28
CA LEU A 112 21.66 39.19 27.17
C LEU A 112 20.42 39.28 26.26
N PRO A 113 19.88 40.48 25.99
CA PRO A 113 18.73 40.64 25.10
C PRO A 113 19.09 40.42 23.63
N VAL A 114 18.07 40.14 22.81
CA VAL A 114 18.23 39.82 21.38
C VAL A 114 18.88 40.95 20.59
N ASN A 115 18.55 42.21 20.88
CA ASN A 115 19.17 43.38 20.23
C ASN A 115 20.66 43.58 20.58
N LYS A 116 21.22 42.78 21.48
CA LYS A 116 22.64 42.71 21.82
C LYS A 116 23.28 41.37 21.45
N GLY A 117 22.59 40.54 20.66
CA GLY A 117 23.09 39.25 20.19
C GLY A 117 22.85 38.08 21.14
N GLY A 118 22.09 38.28 22.23
CA GLY A 118 21.66 37.19 23.11
C GLY A 118 20.33 36.56 22.68
N THR A 119 19.75 35.74 23.56
CA THR A 119 18.44 35.10 23.34
C THR A 119 17.32 35.72 24.17
N GLY A 120 17.64 36.61 25.11
CA GLY A 120 16.69 37.24 26.02
C GLY A 120 16.08 36.32 27.07
N GLY A 121 16.55 35.07 27.21
CA GLY A 121 16.01 34.09 28.15
C GLY A 121 17.08 33.29 28.91
N ALA A 122 16.80 32.98 30.17
CA ALA A 122 17.71 32.24 31.06
C ALA A 122 17.60 30.71 30.92
N ASN A 123 16.61 30.21 30.18
CA ASN A 123 16.41 28.81 29.87
C ASN A 123 15.97 28.63 28.41
N GLN A 124 15.84 27.38 27.95
CA GLN A 124 15.51 27.09 26.55
C GLN A 124 14.12 27.63 26.13
N ALA A 125 13.13 27.66 27.03
CA ALA A 125 11.78 28.14 26.72
C ALA A 125 11.77 29.67 26.54
N ASP A 126 12.43 30.38 27.44
CA ASP A 126 12.56 31.85 27.37
C ASP A 126 13.42 32.25 26.17
N ALA A 127 14.48 31.51 25.86
CA ALA A 127 15.34 31.75 24.70
C ALA A 127 14.58 31.57 23.38
N ARG A 128 13.74 30.53 23.25
CA ARG A 128 12.87 30.36 22.08
C ARG A 128 11.87 31.49 21.95
N THR A 129 11.27 31.91 23.07
CA THR A 129 10.34 33.04 23.11
C THR A 129 11.03 34.33 22.67
N GLY A 130 12.22 34.62 23.19
CA GLY A 130 12.98 35.82 22.84
C GLY A 130 13.40 35.86 21.37
N LEU A 131 13.80 34.72 20.80
CA LEU A 131 14.12 34.60 19.36
C LEU A 131 12.89 34.55 18.44
N GLY A 132 11.67 34.54 18.98
CA GLY A 132 10.44 34.43 18.21
C GLY A 132 10.23 33.05 17.57
N LEU A 133 10.84 32.00 18.11
CA LEU A 133 10.71 30.64 17.61
C LEU A 133 9.35 30.05 18.04
N GLY A 134 8.57 29.58 17.06
CA GLY A 134 7.28 28.95 17.31
C GLY A 134 7.36 27.54 17.90
N SER A 135 6.21 26.94 18.22
CA SER A 135 6.10 25.63 18.87
C SER A 135 6.66 24.45 18.06
N VAL A 136 6.97 24.63 16.77
CA VAL A 136 7.65 23.61 15.93
C VAL A 136 9.08 23.36 16.41
N SER A 137 9.72 24.35 17.01
CA SER A 137 11.13 24.30 17.42
C SER A 137 11.46 23.29 18.53
N VAL A 138 10.44 22.65 19.12
CA VAL A 138 10.59 21.60 20.14
C VAL A 138 10.17 20.22 19.64
N GLU A 139 9.70 20.11 18.40
CA GLU A 139 9.22 18.84 17.83
C GLU A 139 10.38 18.02 17.28
N ASN A 140 10.54 16.78 17.74
CA ASN A 140 11.51 15.83 17.15
C ASN A 140 11.10 15.39 15.72
N THR A 141 9.81 15.48 15.41
CA THR A 141 9.26 15.20 14.10
C THR A 141 8.11 16.17 13.90
N VAL A 142 8.23 17.06 12.91
CA VAL A 142 7.23 18.07 12.66
C VAL A 142 5.93 17.37 12.20
N PRO A 143 4.81 17.54 12.91
CA PRO A 143 3.55 16.93 12.53
C PRO A 143 2.99 17.59 11.27
N VAL A 144 2.11 16.86 10.56
CA VAL A 144 1.45 17.35 9.35
C VAL A 144 0.70 18.66 9.59
N ALA A 145 0.04 18.80 10.75
CA ALA A 145 -0.65 20.03 11.14
C ALA A 145 0.26 21.26 11.26
N LYS A 146 1.57 21.07 11.36
CA LYS A 146 2.58 22.14 11.40
C LYS A 146 3.49 22.15 10.16
N GLY A 147 3.05 21.54 9.06
CA GLY A 147 3.75 21.52 7.76
C GLY A 147 4.83 20.44 7.61
N GLY A 148 4.94 19.51 8.56
CA GLY A 148 5.84 18.36 8.43
C GLY A 148 5.15 17.13 7.82
N THR A 149 5.82 15.98 7.88
CA THR A 149 5.26 14.69 7.42
C THR A 149 4.70 13.85 8.57
N GLY A 150 4.96 14.24 9.83
CA GLY A 150 4.59 13.46 11.00
C GLY A 150 5.29 12.09 11.10
N ARG A 151 6.33 11.85 10.28
CA ARG A 151 7.06 10.58 10.22
C ARG A 151 8.54 10.80 9.93
N THR A 152 9.38 9.87 10.40
CA THR A 152 10.82 9.83 10.13
C THR A 152 11.20 8.99 8.92
N ASP A 153 10.25 8.24 8.34
CA ASP A 153 10.50 7.30 7.23
C ASP A 153 10.19 7.87 5.84
N GLY A 154 9.91 9.18 5.74
CA GLY A 154 9.66 9.88 4.48
C GLY A 154 8.30 9.60 3.83
N ARG A 155 7.40 8.85 4.48
CA ARG A 155 6.05 8.60 3.97
C ARG A 155 5.06 9.67 4.44
N ALA A 156 4.13 10.07 3.58
CA ALA A 156 2.99 10.88 3.98
C ALA A 156 1.83 9.96 4.39
N VAL A 157 1.20 10.24 5.53
CA VAL A 157 -0.07 9.61 5.94
C VAL A 157 -1.05 10.74 6.16
N PHE A 158 -2.18 10.67 5.47
CA PHE A 158 -3.24 11.66 5.58
C PHE A 158 -4.39 11.04 6.36
N SER A 159 -4.97 11.79 7.30
CA SER A 159 -6.28 11.42 7.84
C SER A 159 -7.34 11.59 6.76
N GLU A 160 -7.27 12.68 6.00
CA GLU A 160 -8.13 13.00 4.86
C GLU A 160 -7.37 13.83 3.83
N VAL A 161 -7.74 13.71 2.55
CA VAL A 161 -7.25 14.56 1.45
C VAL A 161 -8.46 15.12 0.71
N GLY A 162 -8.68 16.44 0.80
CA GLY A 162 -9.75 17.12 0.07
C GLY A 162 -9.29 17.65 -1.29
N VAL A 163 -10.00 17.30 -2.36
CA VAL A 163 -9.80 17.86 -3.71
C VAL A 163 -11.10 18.51 -4.13
N GLN A 164 -11.13 19.85 -4.15
CA GLN A 164 -12.37 20.62 -4.34
C GLN A 164 -12.43 21.37 -5.68
N GLN A 165 -11.26 21.67 -6.26
CA GLN A 165 -11.19 22.36 -7.53
C GLN A 165 -11.33 21.38 -8.69
N ALA A 166 -11.98 21.82 -9.77
CA ALA A 166 -12.04 21.07 -11.01
C ALA A 166 -10.63 20.66 -11.46
N ALA A 167 -10.44 19.40 -11.84
CA ALA A 167 -9.13 18.92 -12.23
C ALA A 167 -8.61 19.71 -13.44
N ALA A 168 -7.44 20.32 -13.27
CA ALA A 168 -6.74 21.07 -14.30
C ALA A 168 -5.27 20.60 -14.34
N LEU A 169 -4.58 20.88 -15.44
CA LEU A 169 -3.10 20.74 -15.56
C LEU A 169 -2.52 19.32 -15.47
N TYR A 170 -3.30 18.27 -15.76
CA TYR A 170 -2.80 16.89 -15.88
C TYR A 170 -2.15 16.59 -17.25
N SER A 171 -1.72 17.62 -17.98
CA SER A 171 -1.05 17.53 -19.29
C SER A 171 0.45 17.18 -19.19
N VAL A 172 0.99 17.06 -17.97
CA VAL A 172 2.37 16.64 -17.70
C VAL A 172 2.37 15.17 -17.25
N GLN A 173 3.47 14.46 -17.48
CA GLN A 173 3.62 13.07 -17.04
C GLN A 173 3.52 12.97 -15.51
N GLY A 174 2.65 12.09 -15.02
CA GLY A 174 2.43 11.92 -13.57
C GLY A 174 1.10 11.25 -13.21
N MET A 175 0.89 11.09 -11.90
CA MET A 175 -0.39 10.68 -11.32
C MET A 175 -1.05 11.88 -10.65
N TYR A 176 -2.33 12.08 -10.93
CA TYR A 176 -3.13 13.21 -10.45
C TYR A 176 -4.38 12.68 -9.78
N ALA A 177 -4.82 13.30 -8.68
CA ALA A 177 -6.15 13.10 -8.11
C ALA A 177 -6.95 14.38 -8.35
N GLY A 178 -8.20 14.23 -8.81
CA GLY A 178 -9.00 15.32 -9.34
C GLY A 178 -10.47 15.22 -8.96
N TRP A 179 -11.15 16.35 -9.06
CA TRP A 179 -12.59 16.47 -8.88
C TRP A 179 -13.23 17.05 -10.13
N ASN A 180 -14.41 16.56 -10.49
CA ASN A 180 -15.35 17.18 -11.43
C ASN A 180 -14.73 17.63 -12.77
N ALA A 181 -13.90 16.79 -13.39
CA ALA A 181 -13.27 17.09 -14.68
C ALA A 181 -14.30 17.13 -15.82
N SER A 182 -15.35 16.31 -15.70
CA SER A 182 -16.41 16.12 -16.70
C SER A 182 -17.69 16.86 -16.33
N THR A 183 -17.67 17.72 -15.31
CA THR A 183 -18.85 18.45 -14.80
C THR A 183 -19.98 17.58 -14.23
N LEU A 184 -19.69 16.33 -13.82
CA LEU A 184 -20.68 15.38 -13.30
C LEU A 184 -20.60 15.17 -11.78
N GLY A 185 -19.73 15.90 -11.08
CA GLY A 185 -19.49 15.75 -9.65
C GLY A 185 -18.66 14.50 -9.31
N GLU A 186 -17.79 14.06 -10.21
CA GLU A 186 -17.01 12.84 -10.05
C GLU A 186 -15.63 13.06 -9.41
N GLY A 187 -15.27 12.20 -8.45
CA GLY A 187 -13.89 12.03 -8.03
C GLY A 187 -13.16 11.08 -8.98
N HIS A 188 -11.92 11.39 -9.33
CA HIS A 188 -11.11 10.54 -10.20
C HIS A 188 -9.62 10.67 -9.90
N PHE A 189 -8.84 9.77 -10.47
CA PHE A 189 -7.40 9.96 -10.61
C PHE A 189 -7.00 9.71 -12.06
N ILE A 190 -5.95 10.39 -12.50
CA ILE A 190 -5.44 10.34 -13.87
C ILE A 190 -4.00 9.87 -13.79
N VAL A 191 -3.64 8.89 -14.62
CA VAL A 191 -2.24 8.57 -14.88
C VAL A 191 -1.91 9.04 -16.29
N ASN A 192 -1.24 10.19 -16.38
CA ASN A 192 -0.72 10.66 -17.65
C ASN A 192 0.48 9.78 -18.03
N LYS A 193 0.37 9.07 -19.16
CA LYS A 193 1.39 8.12 -19.61
C LYS A 193 2.73 8.78 -19.92
N GLY A 194 2.74 10.07 -20.25
CA GLY A 194 3.92 10.77 -20.77
C GLY A 194 4.59 10.00 -21.91
N GLY A 195 5.90 9.78 -21.80
CA GLY A 195 6.68 8.95 -22.73
C GLY A 195 6.67 7.45 -22.43
N GLY A 196 5.96 6.99 -21.38
CA GLY A 196 5.93 5.61 -20.93
C GLY A 196 4.72 4.80 -21.41
N ILE A 197 4.57 3.60 -20.85
CA ILE A 197 3.47 2.66 -21.17
C ILE A 197 2.12 3.15 -20.59
N GLY A 198 2.15 3.90 -19.49
CA GLY A 198 0.95 4.40 -18.80
C GLY A 198 0.18 3.31 -18.03
N GLY A 199 -0.98 3.68 -17.50
CA GLY A 199 -1.82 2.82 -16.66
C GLY A 199 -1.42 2.79 -15.19
N PHE A 200 -2.10 1.95 -14.41
CA PHE A 200 -1.81 1.76 -12.98
C PHE A 200 -1.97 0.31 -12.56
N ASN A 201 -1.26 -0.07 -11.50
CA ASN A 201 -1.37 -1.38 -10.87
C ASN A 201 -1.88 -1.22 -9.45
N TRP A 202 -2.67 -2.16 -8.97
CA TRP A 202 -3.07 -2.24 -7.58
C TRP A 202 -3.07 -3.68 -7.08
N ARG A 203 -2.90 -3.84 -5.77
CA ARG A 203 -2.89 -5.12 -5.07
C ARG A 203 -3.20 -4.92 -3.60
N SER A 204 -3.74 -5.94 -2.97
CA SER A 204 -3.82 -6.03 -1.52
C SER A 204 -2.56 -6.67 -0.94
N VAL A 205 -2.36 -6.50 0.36
CA VAL A 205 -1.34 -7.17 1.16
C VAL A 205 -2.01 -7.72 2.42
N ASN A 206 -1.42 -8.73 3.05
CA ASN A 206 -1.90 -9.24 4.33
C ASN A 206 -1.66 -8.22 5.47
N ALA A 207 -2.25 -8.46 6.64
CA ALA A 207 -2.28 -7.49 7.74
C ALA A 207 -0.90 -6.99 8.22
N ASN A 208 0.13 -7.83 8.13
CA ASN A 208 1.51 -7.50 8.49
C ASN A 208 2.40 -7.13 7.30
N ASN A 209 1.82 -6.94 6.11
CA ASN A 209 2.52 -6.63 4.86
C ASN A 209 3.62 -7.64 4.47
N SER A 210 3.58 -8.87 4.97
CA SER A 210 4.57 -9.91 4.68
C SER A 210 4.27 -10.71 3.40
N ALA A 211 3.03 -10.63 2.89
CA ALA A 211 2.59 -11.29 1.68
C ALA A 211 1.70 -10.39 0.83
N SER A 212 1.90 -10.42 -0.48
CA SER A 212 1.09 -9.68 -1.46
C SER A 212 -0.01 -10.58 -2.01
N GLY A 213 -1.21 -10.02 -2.14
CA GLY A 213 -2.22 -10.56 -3.04
C GLY A 213 -1.83 -10.39 -4.51
N PRO A 214 -2.65 -10.91 -5.43
CA PRO A 214 -2.40 -10.79 -6.86
C PRO A 214 -2.44 -9.33 -7.33
N SER A 215 -1.57 -8.97 -8.28
CA SER A 215 -1.57 -7.64 -8.90
C SER A 215 -2.62 -7.58 -10.00
N MET A 216 -3.37 -6.50 -10.02
CA MET A 216 -4.31 -6.14 -11.08
C MET A 216 -3.77 -4.89 -11.79
N SER A 217 -4.08 -4.73 -13.07
CA SER A 217 -3.63 -3.58 -13.84
C SER A 217 -4.74 -3.02 -14.71
N TYR A 218 -4.70 -1.71 -14.93
CA TYR A 218 -5.48 -1.03 -15.96
C TYR A 218 -4.51 -0.25 -16.84
N SER A 219 -4.42 -0.61 -18.12
CA SER A 219 -3.48 0.01 -19.06
C SER A 219 -4.03 1.34 -19.61
N TYR A 220 -3.15 2.12 -20.25
CA TYR A 220 -3.55 3.32 -20.99
C TYR A 220 -4.55 3.01 -22.12
N GLU A 221 -4.46 1.83 -22.73
CA GLU A 221 -5.36 1.35 -23.79
C GLU A 221 -6.71 0.83 -23.23
N GLY A 222 -6.96 1.00 -21.93
CA GLY A 222 -8.20 0.60 -21.29
C GLY A 222 -8.31 -0.90 -20.98
N LEU A 223 -7.21 -1.65 -21.03
CA LEU A 223 -7.21 -3.08 -20.72
C LEU A 223 -7.15 -3.30 -19.20
N LEU A 224 -8.23 -3.84 -18.64
CA LEU A 224 -8.25 -4.38 -17.28
C LEU A 224 -7.68 -5.81 -17.28
N THR A 225 -6.56 -6.02 -16.59
CA THR A 225 -5.97 -7.34 -16.38
C THR A 225 -6.18 -7.78 -14.94
N VAL A 226 -6.92 -8.88 -14.77
CA VAL A 226 -7.16 -9.52 -13.47
C VAL A 226 -6.78 -11.00 -13.54
N PRO A 227 -6.11 -11.57 -12.53
CA PRO A 227 -5.75 -12.99 -12.55
C PRO A 227 -6.93 -13.96 -12.55
N SER A 228 -8.04 -13.56 -11.93
CA SER A 228 -9.30 -14.30 -11.95
C SER A 228 -10.48 -13.32 -11.88
N LEU A 229 -11.58 -13.68 -12.53
CA LEU A 229 -12.82 -12.92 -12.54
C LEU A 229 -13.94 -13.83 -12.00
N SER A 230 -14.65 -13.36 -10.97
CA SER A 230 -15.84 -14.04 -10.43
C SER A 230 -17.07 -13.19 -10.74
N VAL A 231 -18.07 -13.79 -11.39
CA VAL A 231 -19.32 -13.11 -11.78
C VAL A 231 -20.49 -13.91 -11.23
N THR A 232 -21.21 -13.36 -10.25
CA THR A 232 -22.22 -14.10 -9.46
C THR A 232 -23.67 -13.67 -9.69
N ALA A 233 -23.91 -12.44 -10.15
CA ALA A 233 -25.27 -11.88 -10.30
C ALA A 233 -25.82 -11.92 -11.72
N SER A 234 -24.98 -11.78 -12.75
CA SER A 234 -25.41 -11.75 -14.16
C SER A 234 -24.36 -12.40 -15.05
N PRO A 235 -24.73 -13.31 -15.96
CA PRO A 235 -23.77 -13.95 -16.86
C PRO A 235 -22.99 -12.95 -17.72
N ILE A 236 -21.74 -13.28 -18.04
CA ILE A 236 -21.00 -12.56 -19.09
C ILE A 236 -21.67 -12.89 -20.42
N ALA A 237 -22.15 -11.87 -21.12
CA ALA A 237 -22.74 -12.04 -22.44
C ALA A 237 -21.73 -12.68 -23.41
N ILE A 238 -22.21 -13.47 -24.37
CA ILE A 238 -21.34 -14.07 -25.41
C ILE A 238 -20.58 -12.96 -26.16
N ALA A 239 -21.23 -11.83 -26.45
CA ALA A 239 -20.59 -10.68 -27.09
C ALA A 239 -19.36 -10.14 -26.31
N SER A 240 -19.30 -10.40 -25.01
CA SER A 240 -18.21 -10.03 -24.11
C SER A 240 -17.20 -11.17 -23.87
N GLY A 241 -17.27 -12.27 -24.63
CA GLY A 241 -16.25 -13.33 -24.63
C GLY A 241 -16.40 -14.42 -23.56
N GLY A 242 -17.55 -14.53 -22.89
CA GLY A 242 -17.75 -15.43 -21.74
C GLY A 242 -17.56 -16.94 -21.98
N THR A 243 -17.33 -17.39 -23.22
CA THR A 243 -17.18 -18.80 -23.62
C THR A 243 -15.95 -19.05 -24.51
N GLY A 244 -15.00 -18.10 -24.53
CA GLY A 244 -13.81 -18.17 -25.40
C GLY A 244 -14.02 -17.63 -26.82
N GLY A 245 -15.17 -16.99 -27.10
CA GLY A 245 -15.43 -16.29 -28.36
C GLY A 245 -16.58 -15.28 -28.25
N ASN A 246 -16.63 -14.33 -29.19
CA ASN A 246 -17.60 -13.22 -29.20
C ASN A 246 -18.79 -13.44 -30.15
N SER A 247 -18.92 -14.63 -30.74
CA SER A 247 -20.05 -15.04 -31.57
C SER A 247 -20.65 -16.36 -31.06
N PRO A 248 -21.93 -16.66 -31.36
CA PRO A 248 -22.50 -17.97 -31.06
C PRO A 248 -21.71 -19.14 -31.66
N ALA A 249 -21.11 -18.98 -32.84
CA ALA A 249 -20.35 -20.04 -33.49
C ALA A 249 -19.06 -20.38 -32.73
N THR A 250 -18.26 -19.36 -32.39
CA THR A 250 -17.03 -19.52 -31.60
C THR A 250 -17.31 -19.96 -30.17
N ALA A 251 -18.44 -19.51 -29.58
CA ALA A 251 -18.88 -19.94 -28.25
C ALA A 251 -19.17 -21.44 -28.19
N ARG A 252 -19.84 -21.99 -29.21
CA ARG A 252 -20.09 -23.44 -29.31
C ARG A 252 -18.78 -24.22 -29.44
N GLN A 253 -17.80 -23.70 -30.19
CA GLN A 253 -16.48 -24.33 -30.30
C GLN A 253 -15.73 -24.30 -28.97
N GLY A 254 -15.73 -23.18 -28.26
CA GLY A 254 -15.09 -23.06 -26.94
C GLY A 254 -15.71 -23.97 -25.88
N LEU A 255 -17.03 -24.19 -25.95
CA LEU A 255 -17.76 -25.15 -25.13
C LEU A 255 -17.69 -26.60 -25.65
N GLN A 256 -17.00 -26.84 -26.77
CA GLN A 256 -16.87 -28.16 -27.40
C GLN A 256 -18.23 -28.81 -27.75
N LEU A 257 -19.22 -28.01 -28.16
CA LEU A 257 -20.50 -28.53 -28.61
C LEU A 257 -20.37 -29.14 -30.01
N SER A 258 -20.85 -30.38 -30.17
CA SER A 258 -20.90 -31.08 -31.45
C SER A 258 -21.80 -30.38 -32.48
N ASN A 259 -21.61 -30.68 -33.77
CA ASN A 259 -22.41 -30.13 -34.88
C ASN A 259 -23.93 -30.33 -34.71
N SER A 260 -24.33 -31.42 -34.04
CA SER A 260 -25.72 -31.71 -33.69
C SER A 260 -26.38 -30.62 -32.83
N ALA A 261 -25.62 -29.80 -32.11
CA ALA A 261 -26.15 -28.66 -31.35
C ALA A 261 -26.76 -27.57 -32.24
N THR A 262 -26.49 -27.58 -33.55
CA THR A 262 -27.04 -26.63 -34.53
C THR A 262 -28.00 -27.24 -35.53
N MET A 263 -28.17 -28.57 -35.51
CA MET A 263 -29.07 -29.25 -36.45
C MET A 263 -30.54 -29.04 -36.01
N PRO A 264 -31.46 -28.77 -36.95
CA PRO A 264 -32.89 -28.83 -36.64
C PRO A 264 -33.27 -30.22 -36.13
N ALA A 265 -34.08 -30.29 -35.08
CA ALA A 265 -34.54 -31.59 -34.56
C ALA A 265 -35.41 -32.33 -35.59
N VAL A 266 -36.31 -31.61 -36.27
CA VAL A 266 -37.19 -32.14 -37.31
C VAL A 266 -37.14 -31.26 -38.56
N GLY A 267 -37.02 -31.88 -39.73
CA GLY A 267 -36.95 -31.19 -41.03
C GLY A 267 -36.41 -32.14 -42.11
N THR A 268 -36.04 -31.60 -43.27
CA THR A 268 -35.40 -32.42 -44.32
C THR A 268 -34.06 -32.95 -43.82
N VAL A 269 -33.90 -34.27 -43.84
CA VAL A 269 -32.66 -34.94 -43.49
C VAL A 269 -31.76 -34.97 -44.73
N GLY A 270 -30.47 -34.69 -44.54
CA GLY A 270 -29.47 -34.62 -45.61
C GLY A 270 -28.13 -35.17 -45.17
N GLN A 271 -27.34 -35.65 -46.13
CA GLN A 271 -26.00 -36.21 -45.92
C GLN A 271 -25.09 -35.79 -47.07
N ALA A 272 -23.84 -35.52 -46.74
CA ALA A 272 -22.76 -35.38 -47.69
C ALA A 272 -21.52 -36.10 -47.16
N SER A 273 -20.97 -37.05 -47.92
CA SER A 273 -19.77 -37.83 -47.56
C SER A 273 -19.83 -38.46 -46.16
N GLY A 274 -21.00 -38.97 -45.77
CA GLY A 274 -21.22 -39.58 -44.45
C GLY A 274 -21.40 -38.59 -43.30
N ILE A 275 -21.45 -37.29 -43.56
CA ILE A 275 -21.70 -36.25 -42.57
C ILE A 275 -23.16 -35.78 -42.70
N PRO A 276 -23.97 -35.81 -41.62
CA PRO A 276 -25.30 -35.21 -41.64
C PRO A 276 -25.24 -33.70 -41.90
N THR A 277 -25.99 -33.22 -42.90
CA THR A 277 -26.04 -31.81 -43.31
C THR A 277 -27.41 -31.16 -43.10
N GLY A 278 -28.43 -31.97 -42.80
CA GLY A 278 -29.81 -31.52 -42.61
C GLY A 278 -30.30 -31.62 -41.15
N ALA A 279 -31.60 -31.89 -40.99
CA ALA A 279 -32.21 -32.16 -39.70
C ALA A 279 -31.80 -33.53 -39.13
N ILE A 280 -32.13 -33.78 -37.85
CA ILE A 280 -31.91 -35.07 -37.19
C ILE A 280 -32.95 -36.10 -37.65
N ILE A 281 -34.22 -35.69 -37.79
CA ILE A 281 -35.36 -36.54 -38.15
C ILE A 281 -36.18 -35.89 -39.27
N GLU A 282 -36.52 -36.66 -40.29
CA GLU A 282 -37.52 -36.29 -41.31
C GLU A 282 -38.69 -37.26 -41.21
N ARG A 283 -39.92 -36.75 -41.27
CA ARG A 283 -41.14 -37.55 -41.35
C ARG A 283 -41.96 -37.08 -42.55
N GLY A 284 -42.57 -38.04 -43.24
CA GLY A 284 -43.52 -37.72 -44.29
C GLY A 284 -44.48 -38.87 -44.55
N SER A 285 -45.52 -38.59 -45.33
CA SER A 285 -46.50 -39.56 -45.77
C SER A 285 -46.92 -39.29 -47.20
N ASN A 286 -47.31 -40.35 -47.90
CA ASN A 286 -47.93 -40.28 -49.22
C ASN A 286 -48.89 -41.47 -49.38
N THR A 287 -49.44 -41.65 -50.59
CA THR A 287 -50.39 -42.73 -50.87
C THR A 287 -49.81 -44.14 -50.68
N ASN A 288 -48.48 -44.27 -50.60
CA ASN A 288 -47.78 -45.54 -50.43
C ASN A 288 -47.41 -45.85 -48.97
N GLY A 289 -47.68 -44.94 -48.02
CA GLY A 289 -47.44 -45.13 -46.60
C GLY A 289 -46.78 -43.93 -45.93
N GLU A 290 -46.17 -44.16 -44.78
CA GLU A 290 -45.40 -43.19 -44.01
C GLU A 290 -43.92 -43.55 -44.00
N TYR A 291 -43.06 -42.55 -43.83
CA TYR A 291 -41.64 -42.77 -43.66
C TYR A 291 -41.02 -41.91 -42.55
N THR A 292 -39.92 -42.42 -42.01
CA THR A 292 -38.97 -41.68 -41.17
C THR A 292 -37.58 -41.81 -41.76
N ARG A 293 -36.88 -40.69 -41.91
CA ARG A 293 -35.42 -40.70 -42.12
C ARG A 293 -34.75 -40.16 -40.89
N TYR A 294 -33.62 -40.75 -40.56
CA TYR A 294 -32.73 -40.31 -39.49
C TYR A 294 -31.40 -39.87 -40.10
N ALA A 295 -30.77 -38.88 -39.46
CA ALA A 295 -29.46 -38.35 -39.85
C ALA A 295 -28.36 -39.42 -39.92
N ASP A 296 -28.49 -40.52 -39.17
CA ASP A 296 -27.58 -41.65 -39.17
C ASP A 296 -27.68 -42.54 -40.43
N GLY A 297 -28.61 -42.24 -41.34
CA GLY A 297 -28.88 -43.01 -42.54
C GLY A 297 -30.02 -44.01 -42.41
N THR A 298 -30.58 -44.22 -41.22
CA THR A 298 -31.69 -45.14 -41.01
C THR A 298 -32.95 -44.59 -41.67
N GLN A 299 -33.64 -45.45 -42.43
CA GLN A 299 -34.97 -45.18 -42.98
C GLN A 299 -35.93 -46.25 -42.50
N ILE A 300 -37.11 -45.81 -42.06
CA ILE A 300 -38.22 -46.69 -41.70
C ILE A 300 -39.40 -46.30 -42.56
N CYS A 301 -39.95 -47.25 -43.31
CA CYS A 301 -41.21 -47.09 -44.02
C CYS A 301 -42.27 -47.99 -43.41
N THR A 302 -43.47 -47.46 -43.25
CA THR A 302 -44.62 -48.19 -42.73
C THR A 302 -45.82 -48.00 -43.64
N PHE A 303 -46.67 -49.02 -43.69
CA PHE A 303 -47.92 -48.97 -44.45
C PHE A 303 -48.95 -49.86 -43.79
N LYS A 304 -50.20 -49.47 -43.93
CA LYS A 304 -51.35 -50.25 -43.48
C LYS A 304 -52.48 -50.03 -44.46
N THR A 305 -53.02 -51.12 -44.98
CA THR A 305 -54.24 -51.09 -45.80
C THR A 305 -55.25 -52.09 -45.27
N ARG A 306 -56.53 -51.79 -45.45
CA ARG A 306 -57.64 -52.72 -45.19
C ARG A 306 -58.45 -52.88 -46.44
N THR A 307 -58.61 -54.12 -46.90
CA THR A 307 -59.37 -54.44 -48.11
C THR A 307 -60.17 -55.71 -47.90
N VAL A 308 -61.36 -55.78 -48.50
CA VAL A 308 -62.15 -57.01 -48.52
C VAL A 308 -61.59 -57.94 -49.59
N LYS A 309 -61.32 -59.19 -49.22
CA LYS A 309 -60.81 -60.23 -50.12
C LYS A 309 -61.61 -61.52 -50.00
N THR A 310 -61.70 -62.23 -51.12
CA THR A 310 -62.14 -63.63 -51.17
C THR A 310 -60.91 -64.52 -50.99
N LEU A 311 -60.93 -65.41 -49.99
CA LEU A 311 -59.88 -66.41 -49.75
C LEU A 311 -60.42 -67.79 -50.13
N GLY A 312 -60.62 -67.99 -51.44
CA GLY A 312 -61.24 -69.19 -51.99
C GLY A 312 -60.28 -70.08 -52.80
N ASN A 313 -59.10 -69.58 -53.16
CA ASN A 313 -58.10 -70.37 -53.87
C ASN A 313 -57.48 -71.38 -52.90
N SER A 314 -57.27 -72.64 -53.31
CA SER A 314 -56.76 -73.68 -52.41
C SER A 314 -55.35 -74.15 -52.79
N THR A 315 -54.55 -74.49 -51.77
CA THR A 315 -53.29 -75.24 -51.92
C THR A 315 -53.14 -76.20 -50.74
N GLY A 316 -53.21 -77.49 -51.01
CA GLY A 316 -53.37 -78.50 -49.95
C GLY A 316 -54.64 -78.22 -49.12
N THR A 317 -54.48 -78.18 -47.79
CA THR A 317 -55.57 -77.89 -46.83
C THR A 317 -55.73 -76.40 -46.51
N LEU A 318 -54.96 -75.52 -47.14
CA LEU A 318 -54.99 -74.08 -46.91
C LEU A 318 -55.73 -73.36 -48.02
N PHE A 319 -56.31 -72.21 -47.69
CA PHE A 319 -56.95 -71.29 -48.65
C PHE A 319 -56.23 -69.95 -48.66
N PHE A 320 -56.20 -69.28 -49.81
CA PHE A 320 -55.50 -68.01 -49.97
C PHE A 320 -56.27 -67.03 -50.87
N SER A 321 -55.94 -65.75 -50.73
CA SER A 321 -56.54 -64.67 -51.49
C SER A 321 -56.04 -64.60 -52.93
N SER A 322 -56.62 -63.73 -53.76
CA SER A 322 -55.91 -63.20 -54.93
C SER A 322 -54.62 -62.48 -54.50
N ALA A 323 -53.64 -62.41 -55.40
CA ALA A 323 -52.33 -61.82 -55.10
C ALA A 323 -52.48 -60.39 -54.55
N GLU A 324 -51.80 -60.11 -53.43
CA GLU A 324 -51.42 -58.77 -53.06
C GLU A 324 -50.33 -58.29 -54.03
N PRO A 325 -50.56 -57.21 -54.78
CA PRO A 325 -49.54 -56.70 -55.69
C PRO A 325 -48.36 -56.14 -54.88
N ALA A 326 -47.16 -56.23 -55.46
CA ALA A 326 -46.01 -55.47 -54.99
C ALA A 326 -46.37 -53.98 -54.94
N ARG A 327 -45.93 -53.27 -53.90
CA ARG A 327 -46.13 -51.81 -53.82
C ARG A 327 -44.83 -51.08 -53.58
N THR A 328 -44.81 -49.84 -54.05
CA THR A 328 -43.71 -48.90 -53.84
C THR A 328 -43.65 -48.50 -52.36
N PHE A 329 -42.45 -48.37 -51.82
CA PHE A 329 -42.24 -47.74 -50.53
C PHE A 329 -42.55 -46.23 -50.61
N PRO A 330 -43.04 -45.60 -49.54
CA PRO A 330 -43.29 -44.17 -49.51
C PRO A 330 -42.02 -43.35 -49.78
N MET A 331 -40.84 -43.88 -49.43
CA MET A 331 -39.55 -43.35 -49.89
C MET A 331 -38.61 -44.50 -50.29
N PRO A 332 -37.77 -44.31 -51.31
CA PRO A 332 -36.81 -45.32 -51.73
C PRO A 332 -35.68 -45.50 -50.70
N PHE A 333 -35.17 -46.71 -50.58
CA PHE A 333 -33.96 -47.07 -49.83
C PHE A 333 -32.73 -47.03 -50.75
N SER A 334 -31.52 -46.99 -50.19
CA SER A 334 -30.26 -47.10 -50.96
C SER A 334 -29.98 -48.54 -51.41
N THR A 335 -30.40 -49.51 -50.61
CA THR A 335 -30.35 -50.95 -50.90
C THR A 335 -31.65 -51.63 -50.44
N ALA A 336 -31.87 -52.88 -50.85
CA ALA A 336 -33.07 -53.62 -50.46
C ALA A 336 -33.18 -53.69 -48.91
N PRO A 337 -34.27 -53.19 -48.31
CA PRO A 337 -34.42 -53.13 -46.86
C PRO A 337 -34.81 -54.48 -46.26
N ALA A 338 -34.68 -54.61 -44.95
CA ALA A 338 -35.35 -55.67 -44.20
C ALA A 338 -36.83 -55.34 -44.09
N VAL A 339 -37.71 -56.22 -44.58
CA VAL A 339 -39.16 -56.01 -44.57
C VAL A 339 -39.84 -57.09 -43.75
N SER A 340 -40.68 -56.67 -42.83
CA SER A 340 -41.64 -57.54 -42.15
C SER A 340 -43.04 -57.19 -42.62
N ILE A 341 -43.76 -58.18 -43.15
CA ILE A 341 -45.13 -58.03 -43.64
C ILE A 341 -46.02 -58.95 -42.81
N THR A 342 -47.10 -58.38 -42.28
CA THR A 342 -48.12 -59.12 -41.55
C THR A 342 -49.46 -58.92 -42.26
N ALA A 343 -50.25 -59.98 -42.31
CA ALA A 343 -51.66 -59.87 -42.64
C ALA A 343 -52.49 -60.37 -41.46
N ALA A 344 -53.59 -59.70 -41.18
CA ALA A 344 -54.56 -60.12 -40.17
C ALA A 344 -55.97 -60.07 -40.76
N LEU A 345 -56.82 -60.98 -40.33
CA LEU A 345 -58.24 -61.00 -40.68
C LEU A 345 -59.03 -60.36 -39.53
N GLU A 346 -60.15 -59.70 -39.84
CA GLU A 346 -61.05 -59.20 -38.79
C GLU A 346 -61.72 -60.32 -37.96
N SER A 347 -61.75 -61.54 -38.50
CA SER A 347 -62.23 -62.73 -37.79
C SER A 347 -61.42 -63.95 -38.22
N GLY A 348 -60.92 -64.71 -37.24
CA GLY A 348 -60.08 -65.90 -37.44
C GLY A 348 -58.64 -65.62 -37.86
N GLU A 349 -57.95 -66.66 -38.30
CA GLU A 349 -56.50 -66.69 -38.49
C GLU A 349 -56.12 -66.35 -39.93
N GLY A 350 -55.17 -65.43 -40.08
CA GLY A 350 -54.52 -65.22 -41.37
C GLY A 350 -53.09 -64.75 -41.22
N TRP A 351 -52.30 -65.00 -42.25
CA TRP A 351 -50.91 -64.58 -42.33
C TRP A 351 -50.56 -64.22 -43.77
N PHE A 352 -49.54 -63.40 -43.93
CA PHE A 352 -49.00 -63.06 -45.24
C PHE A 352 -47.92 -64.06 -45.63
N ALA A 353 -47.96 -64.53 -46.88
CA ALA A 353 -46.89 -65.31 -47.48
C ALA A 353 -46.40 -64.59 -48.74
N GLY A 354 -45.17 -64.11 -48.71
CA GLY A 354 -44.53 -63.45 -49.86
C GLY A 354 -44.16 -64.45 -50.96
N THR A 355 -44.21 -64.01 -52.21
CA THR A 355 -43.84 -64.85 -53.38
C THR A 355 -42.34 -64.86 -53.69
N GLY A 356 -41.50 -64.21 -52.89
CA GLY A 356 -40.06 -64.17 -53.11
C GLY A 356 -39.31 -63.25 -52.14
N LEU A 357 -37.98 -63.19 -52.30
CA LEU A 357 -37.11 -62.30 -51.53
C LEU A 357 -37.35 -60.83 -51.90
N VAL A 358 -37.19 -59.93 -50.92
CA VAL A 358 -37.18 -58.49 -51.20
C VAL A 358 -35.80 -58.12 -51.73
N LEU A 359 -35.72 -57.88 -53.03
CA LEU A 359 -34.48 -57.48 -53.73
C LEU A 359 -34.52 -56.03 -54.24
N SER A 360 -35.68 -55.38 -54.16
CA SER A 360 -35.86 -54.00 -54.62
C SER A 360 -35.68 -53.00 -53.46
N ALA A 361 -34.97 -51.91 -53.73
CA ALA A 361 -34.86 -50.78 -52.81
C ALA A 361 -36.07 -49.84 -52.87
N THR A 362 -36.98 -50.03 -53.83
CA THR A 362 -38.12 -49.14 -54.07
C THR A 362 -39.46 -49.80 -53.81
N GLN A 363 -39.53 -51.13 -53.74
CA GLN A 363 -40.79 -51.88 -53.64
C GLN A 363 -40.68 -53.10 -52.71
N TRP A 364 -41.77 -53.43 -52.01
CA TRP A 364 -41.92 -54.72 -51.33
C TRP A 364 -42.61 -55.75 -52.24
N THR A 365 -42.37 -57.03 -51.97
CA THR A 365 -42.75 -58.15 -52.86
C THR A 365 -44.24 -58.43 -52.86
N ALA A 366 -44.75 -58.99 -53.96
CA ALA A 366 -46.11 -59.51 -54.02
C ALA A 366 -46.27 -60.72 -53.07
N GLY A 367 -47.52 -61.05 -52.73
CA GLY A 367 -47.79 -62.16 -51.83
C GLY A 367 -49.25 -62.57 -51.83
N TYR A 368 -49.58 -63.47 -50.92
CA TYR A 368 -50.96 -63.90 -50.70
C TYR A 368 -51.25 -63.87 -49.22
N VAL A 369 -52.51 -63.63 -48.88
CA VAL A 369 -52.99 -63.82 -47.51
C VAL A 369 -53.59 -65.20 -47.43
N PHE A 370 -53.09 -66.00 -46.48
CA PHE A 370 -53.50 -67.37 -46.23
C PHE A 370 -54.44 -67.47 -45.04
N THR A 371 -55.27 -68.51 -45.03
CA THR A 371 -56.22 -68.89 -43.97
C THR A 371 -56.41 -70.41 -43.99
N GLN A 372 -56.83 -70.99 -42.87
CA GLN A 372 -57.13 -72.42 -42.76
C GLN A 372 -58.54 -72.77 -43.28
N ILE A 373 -59.43 -71.78 -43.40
CA ILE A 373 -60.83 -71.96 -43.79
C ILE A 373 -61.12 -71.07 -45.00
N SER A 374 -61.83 -71.61 -46.00
CA SER A 374 -62.30 -70.87 -47.17
C SER A 374 -63.28 -69.77 -46.77
N ARG A 375 -63.07 -68.56 -47.28
CA ARG A 375 -63.87 -67.37 -46.95
C ARG A 375 -64.29 -66.63 -48.21
N THR A 376 -65.59 -66.40 -48.39
CA THR A 376 -66.14 -65.76 -49.58
C THR A 376 -65.97 -64.24 -49.59
N ALA A 377 -66.00 -63.60 -48.41
CA ALA A 377 -65.69 -62.19 -48.22
C ALA A 377 -65.12 -61.97 -46.81
N GLN A 378 -63.87 -61.52 -46.71
CA GLN A 378 -63.19 -61.25 -45.45
C GLN A 378 -62.45 -59.91 -45.52
N GLN A 379 -62.58 -59.09 -44.48
CA GLN A 379 -61.75 -57.90 -44.35
C GLN A 379 -60.35 -58.29 -43.88
N VAL A 380 -59.36 -57.89 -44.68
CA VAL A 380 -57.95 -58.21 -44.50
C VAL A 380 -57.17 -56.92 -44.28
N ALA A 381 -56.43 -56.86 -43.17
CA ALA A 381 -55.45 -55.81 -42.93
C ALA A 381 -54.07 -56.31 -43.34
N VAL A 382 -53.40 -55.64 -44.27
CA VAL A 382 -52.00 -55.90 -44.61
C VAL A 382 -51.17 -54.72 -44.14
N GLU A 383 -50.15 -55.03 -43.35
CA GLU A 383 -49.26 -54.08 -42.71
C GLU A 383 -47.81 -54.46 -43.03
N TYR A 384 -46.96 -53.47 -43.27
CA TYR A 384 -45.52 -53.72 -43.32
C TYR A 384 -44.74 -52.69 -42.52
N VAL A 385 -43.59 -53.12 -42.05
CA VAL A 385 -42.50 -52.27 -41.59
C VAL A 385 -41.25 -52.65 -42.38
N ALA A 386 -40.69 -51.67 -43.08
CA ALA A 386 -39.44 -51.81 -43.82
C ALA A 386 -38.37 -50.94 -43.16
N VAL A 387 -37.25 -51.55 -42.79
CA VAL A 387 -36.11 -50.87 -42.15
C VAL A 387 -34.88 -51.06 -43.02
N GLY A 388 -34.22 -49.96 -43.35
CA GLY A 388 -33.05 -49.97 -44.21
C GLY A 388 -32.28 -48.65 -44.13
N ARG A 389 -31.46 -48.39 -45.15
CA ARG A 389 -30.69 -47.15 -45.29
C ARG A 389 -31.25 -46.28 -46.41
N TRP A 390 -31.16 -44.95 -46.30
CA TRP A 390 -31.54 -44.02 -47.38
C TRP A 390 -30.35 -43.44 -48.16
N PHE A 391 -29.12 -43.64 -47.67
CA PHE A 391 -27.86 -43.37 -48.39
C PHE A 391 -26.85 -44.50 -48.18
#